data_AF-A0A7V2CMD7-F1
#
_entry.id   AF-A0A7V2CMD7-F1
#
_cell.length_a   1.000
_cell.length_b   1.000
_cell.length_c   1.000
_cell.angle_alpha   90.00
_cell.angle_beta   90.00
_cell.angle_gamma   90.00
#
_symmetry.space_group_name_H-M   'P 1'
#
loop_
_entity.id
_entity.type
_entity.pdbx_description
1 polymer ?
#
loop_
_entity_poly.entity_id
_entity_poly.type
_entity_poly.pdbx_seq_one_letter_code
_entity_poly.pdbx_strand_id
1 'polypeptide(L)'
;MYRLLQWYVFREMGKTFLLTAVGLAILLSMGGGLLNILQLEGASALQMLKIMVVVVPSSMTLAFPVAALFAAAMTFGRMSADNELNACRAVGVNIYWLLAPCVVLSLLVAAITFYFSNFVIPGFFKRLDDLIRKDIQQIAER
;
A
#
# COMPACT_ATOMS: atom_id res chain seq x y z
N MET A 1 -26.72 -8.49 16.20
CA MET A 1 -26.58 -8.62 14.74
C MET A 1 -25.64 -7.57 14.15
N TYR A 2 -25.91 -6.27 14.32
CA TYR A 2 -25.14 -5.17 13.71
C TYR A 2 -23.63 -5.21 13.99
N ARG A 3 -23.22 -5.45 15.25
CA ARG A 3 -21.80 -5.58 15.63
C ARG A 3 -21.08 -6.75 14.95
N LEU A 4 -21.77 -7.89 14.83
CA LEU A 4 -21.18 -9.10 14.24
C LEU A 4 -20.94 -8.91 12.73
N LEU A 5 -21.92 -8.29 12.05
CA LEU A 5 -21.84 -7.97 10.63
C LEU A 5 -20.73 -6.94 10.35
N GLN A 6 -20.65 -5.88 11.15
CA GLN A 6 -19.57 -4.89 10.99
C GLN A 6 -18.19 -5.49 11.23
N TRP A 7 -18.04 -6.36 12.23
CA TRP A 7 -16.77 -7.03 12.50
C TRP A 7 -16.40 -8.03 11.40
N TYR A 8 -17.39 -8.73 10.85
CA TYR A 8 -17.20 -9.61 9.68
C TYR A 8 -16.71 -8.81 8.47
N VAL A 9 -17.42 -7.75 8.07
CA VAL A 9 -17.05 -6.89 6.94
C VAL A 9 -15.67 -6.26 7.15
N PHE A 10 -15.38 -5.76 8.36
CA PHE A 10 -14.08 -5.17 8.67
C PHE A 10 -12.95 -6.21 8.56
N ARG A 11 -13.16 -7.43 9.07
CA ARG A 11 -12.16 -8.51 8.97
C ARG A 11 -11.95 -8.96 7.53
N GLU A 12 -13.01 -9.05 6.74
CA GLU A 12 -12.94 -9.39 5.32
C GLU A 12 -12.19 -8.32 4.53
N MET A 13 -12.57 -7.04 4.70
CA MET A 13 -11.91 -5.90 4.08
C MET A 13 -10.44 -5.82 4.47
N GLY A 14 -10.11 -6.00 5.76
CA GLY A 14 -8.73 -5.95 6.25
C GLY A 14 -7.85 -7.05 5.64
N LYS A 15 -8.38 -8.26 5.46
CA LYS A 15 -7.66 -9.36 4.80
C LYS A 15 -7.41 -9.06 3.32
N THR A 16 -8.44 -8.63 2.60
CA THR A 16 -8.33 -8.27 1.18
C THR A 16 -7.36 -7.12 0.98
N PHE A 17 -7.43 -6.10 1.83
CA PHE A 17 -6.53 -4.94 1.85
C PHE A 17 -5.08 -5.35 2.04
N LEU A 18 -4.76 -6.16 3.06
CA LEU A 18 -3.38 -6.58 3.31
C LEU A 18 -2.82 -7.39 2.13
N LEU A 19 -3.60 -8.33 1.60
CA LEU A 19 -3.19 -9.14 0.45
C LEU A 19 -2.91 -8.27 -0.79
N THR A 20 -3.81 -7.34 -1.10
CA THR A 20 -3.63 -6.45 -2.25
C THR A 20 -2.56 -5.40 -2.04
N ALA A 21 -2.39 -4.86 -0.84
CA ALA A 21 -1.33 -3.93 -0.52
C ALA A 21 0.05 -4.59 -0.70
N VAL A 22 0.23 -5.81 -0.21
CA VAL A 22 1.48 -6.57 -0.39
C VAL A 22 1.70 -6.91 -1.87
N GLY A 23 0.67 -7.40 -2.56
CA GLY A 23 0.74 -7.71 -3.99
C GLY A 23 1.13 -6.48 -4.83
N LEU A 24 0.46 -5.36 -4.61
CA LEU A 24 0.76 -4.10 -5.31
C LEU A 24 2.13 -3.54 -4.93
N ALA A 25 2.52 -3.59 -3.66
CA ALA A 25 3.85 -3.12 -3.25
C ALA A 25 4.96 -3.92 -3.93
N ILE A 26 4.83 -5.24 -4.03
CA ILE A 26 5.79 -6.09 -4.74
C ILE A 26 5.78 -5.75 -6.24
N LEU A 27 4.61 -5.73 -6.87
CA LEU A 27 4.49 -5.45 -8.31
C LEU A 27 5.07 -4.08 -8.68
N LEU A 28 4.78 -3.05 -7.89
CA LEU A 28 5.29 -1.70 -8.14
C LEU A 28 6.80 -1.59 -7.86
N SER A 29 7.31 -2.26 -6.82
CA SER A 29 8.74 -2.27 -6.51
C SER A 29 9.54 -3.01 -7.58
N MET A 30 9.00 -4.11 -8.12
CA MET A 30 9.64 -4.84 -9.21
C MET A 30 9.52 -4.13 -10.56
N GLY A 31 8.35 -3.56 -10.86
CA GLY A 31 8.11 -2.85 -12.12
C GLY A 31 8.87 -1.53 -12.23
N GLY A 32 8.87 -0.70 -11.17
CA GLY A 32 9.50 0.62 -11.20
C GLY A 32 10.93 0.68 -10.65
N GLY A 33 11.27 -0.17 -9.66
CA GLY A 33 12.57 -0.13 -8.99
C GLY A 33 13.67 -0.89 -9.72
N LEU A 34 13.42 -2.17 -10.00
CA LEU A 34 14.41 -3.06 -10.61
C LEU A 34 14.77 -2.64 -12.03
N LEU A 35 13.79 -2.21 -12.85
CA LEU A 35 14.06 -1.78 -14.22
C LEU A 35 14.96 -0.54 -14.29
N ASN A 36 14.87 0.38 -13.31
CA ASN A 36 15.76 1.54 -13.21
C ASN A 36 17.16 1.13 -12.73
N ILE A 37 17.27 0.12 -11.86
CA ILE A 37 18.56 -0.41 -11.39
C ILE A 37 19.29 -1.21 -12.48
N LEU A 38 18.55 -1.95 -13.32
CA LEU A 38 19.12 -2.75 -14.40
C LEU A 38 19.65 -1.90 -15.57
N GLN A 39 19.16 -0.67 -15.74
CA GLN A 39 19.69 0.29 -16.71
C GLN A 39 21.01 0.93 -16.27
N LEU A 40 21.37 0.81 -14.98
CA LEU A 40 22.69 1.20 -14.47
C LEU A 40 23.66 0.03 -14.68
N GLU A 41 24.27 -0.06 -15.87
CA GLU A 41 25.38 -0.97 -16.11
C GLU A 41 26.53 -0.66 -15.12
N GLY A 42 26.86 -1.62 -14.25
CA GLY A 42 28.00 -1.53 -13.32
C GLY A 42 27.69 -1.33 -11.83
N ALA A 43 26.41 -1.33 -11.40
CA ALA A 43 26.06 -1.20 -10.00
C ALA A 43 26.44 -2.44 -9.16
N SER A 44 27.13 -2.23 -8.04
CA SER A 44 27.45 -3.29 -7.07
C SER A 44 26.16 -3.87 -6.45
N ALA A 45 26.13 -5.19 -6.19
CA ALA A 45 25.00 -5.85 -5.52
C ALA A 45 24.59 -5.16 -4.19
N LEU A 46 25.55 -4.53 -3.52
CA LEU A 46 25.32 -3.77 -2.29
C LEU A 46 24.60 -2.43 -2.54
N GLN A 47 24.87 -1.76 -3.66
CA GLN A 47 24.16 -0.54 -4.08
C GLN A 47 22.73 -0.85 -4.50
N MET A 48 22.51 -1.96 -5.22
CA MET A 48 21.17 -2.42 -5.60
C MET A 48 20.28 -2.67 -4.37
N LEU A 49 20.82 -3.32 -3.34
CA LEU A 49 20.12 -3.56 -2.08
C LEU A 49 19.76 -2.25 -1.36
N LYS A 50 20.65 -1.25 -1.36
CA LYS A 50 20.38 0.07 -0.75
C LYS A 50 19.27 0.84 -1.47
N ILE A 51 19.23 0.79 -2.80
CA ILE A 51 18.17 1.45 -3.58
C ILE A 51 16.83 0.73 -3.34
N MET A 52 16.81 -0.60 -3.30
CA MET A 52 15.63 -1.40 -2.95
C MET A 52 14.97 -0.95 -1.63
N VAL A 53 15.78 -0.65 -0.60
CA VAL A 53 15.28 -0.19 0.70
C VAL A 53 14.52 1.15 0.60
N VAL A 54 14.78 1.98 -0.40
CA VAL A 54 14.06 3.25 -0.61
C VAL A 54 12.89 3.10 -1.59
N VAL A 55 13.01 2.22 -2.58
CA VAL A 55 11.94 1.96 -3.55
C VAL A 55 10.72 1.34 -2.87
N VAL A 56 10.92 0.38 -1.97
CA VAL A 56 9.82 -0.31 -1.27
C VAL A 56 8.89 0.64 -0.50
N PRO A 57 9.36 1.52 0.42
CA PRO A 57 8.47 2.47 1.10
C PRO A 57 7.83 3.49 0.15
N SER A 58 8.51 3.82 -0.95
CA SER A 58 7.96 4.72 -1.97
C SER A 58 6.79 4.06 -2.71
N SER A 59 6.90 2.78 -3.08
CA SER A 59 5.83 2.04 -3.75
C SER A 59 4.62 1.81 -2.84
N MET A 60 4.85 1.59 -1.53
CA MET A 60 3.76 1.45 -0.54
C MET A 60 2.85 2.67 -0.47
N THR A 61 3.40 3.88 -0.69
CA THR A 61 2.64 5.14 -0.66
C THR A 61 1.60 5.22 -1.78
N LEU A 62 1.87 4.60 -2.94
CA LEU A 62 0.92 4.44 -4.03
C LEU A 62 0.05 3.18 -3.85
N ALA A 63 0.62 2.09 -3.33
CA ALA A 63 -0.08 0.83 -3.17
C ALA A 63 -1.23 0.90 -2.15
N PHE A 64 -1.04 1.60 -1.02
CA PHE A 64 -2.05 1.67 0.04
C PHE A 64 -3.41 2.26 -0.39
N PRO A 65 -3.49 3.44 -1.02
CA PRO A 65 -4.79 3.98 -1.46
C PRO A 65 -5.46 3.08 -2.50
N VAL A 66 -4.69 2.51 -3.44
CA VAL A 66 -5.22 1.61 -4.47
C VAL A 66 -5.71 0.30 -3.86
N ALA A 67 -4.96 -0.28 -2.91
CA ALA A 67 -5.36 -1.48 -2.18
C ALA A 67 -6.63 -1.24 -1.35
N ALA A 68 -6.78 -0.06 -0.73
CA ALA A 68 -7.98 0.27 0.04
C ALA A 68 -9.23 0.33 -0.84
N LEU A 69 -9.12 0.97 -2.01
CA LEU A 69 -10.20 1.00 -3.01
C LEU A 69 -10.55 -0.40 -3.50
N PHE A 70 -9.55 -1.20 -3.85
CA PHE A 70 -9.76 -2.56 -4.33
C PHE A 70 -10.37 -3.47 -3.26
N ALA A 71 -9.92 -3.37 -2.01
CA ALA A 71 -10.46 -4.14 -0.91
C ALA A 71 -11.93 -3.82 -0.64
N ALA A 72 -12.29 -2.54 -0.66
CA ALA A 72 -13.69 -2.13 -0.54
C ALA A 72 -14.53 -2.68 -1.71
N ALA A 73 -14.06 -2.50 -2.94
CA ALA A 73 -14.77 -2.97 -4.13
C ALA A 73 -14.96 -4.51 -4.11
N MET A 74 -13.91 -5.27 -3.79
CA MET A 74 -13.98 -6.72 -3.72
C MET A 74 -14.87 -7.23 -2.59
N THR A 75 -14.75 -6.69 -1.38
CA THR A 75 -15.59 -7.15 -0.25
C THR A 75 -17.06 -6.84 -0.50
N PHE A 76 -17.42 -5.62 -0.91
CA PHE A 76 -18.82 -5.31 -1.22
C PHE A 76 -19.31 -6.01 -2.49
N GLY A 77 -18.44 -6.23 -3.48
CA GLY A 77 -18.74 -7.02 -4.67
C GLY A 77 -19.12 -8.45 -4.34
N ARG A 78 -18.36 -9.11 -3.45
CA ARG A 78 -18.66 -10.46 -2.97
C ARG A 78 -19.96 -10.51 -2.17
N MET A 79 -20.16 -9.60 -1.21
CA MET A 79 -21.43 -9.53 -0.46
C MET A 79 -22.65 -9.28 -1.36
N SER A 80 -22.46 -8.57 -2.47
CA SER A 80 -23.51 -8.38 -3.48
C SER A 80 -23.77 -9.65 -4.29
N ALA A 81 -22.72 -10.38 -4.68
CA ALA A 81 -22.83 -11.63 -5.42
C ALA A 81 -23.47 -12.74 -4.58
N ASP A 82 -23.14 -12.80 -3.30
CA ASP A 82 -23.68 -13.77 -2.34
C ASP A 82 -25.07 -13.37 -1.80
N ASN A 83 -25.69 -12.31 -2.34
CA ASN A 83 -26.98 -11.76 -1.91
C ASN A 83 -27.06 -11.33 -0.43
N GLU A 84 -25.93 -11.24 0.29
CA GLU A 84 -25.89 -10.80 1.68
C GLU A 84 -26.39 -9.36 1.85
N LEU A 85 -26.09 -8.48 0.89
CA LEU A 85 -26.60 -7.10 0.89
C LEU A 85 -28.13 -7.05 0.78
N ASN A 86 -28.72 -7.93 -0.05
CA ASN A 86 -30.16 -8.02 -0.24
C ASN A 86 -30.84 -8.63 1.00
N ALA A 87 -30.24 -9.66 1.60
CA ALA A 87 -30.71 -10.24 2.85
C ALA A 87 -30.72 -9.21 4.00
N CYS A 88 -29.65 -8.41 4.13
CA CYS A 88 -29.59 -7.33 5.12
C CYS A 88 -30.71 -6.30 4.90
N ARG A 89 -30.99 -5.93 3.64
CA ARG A 89 -32.08 -5.01 3.29
C ARG A 89 -33.46 -5.58 3.62
N ALA A 90 -33.69 -6.87 3.38
CA ALA A 90 -34.96 -7.54 3.67
C ALA A 90 -35.30 -7.54 5.17
N VAL A 91 -34.28 -7.57 6.05
CA VAL A 91 -34.43 -7.50 7.51
C VAL A 91 -34.47 -6.05 8.02
N GLY A 92 -34.43 -5.06 7.12
CA GLY A 92 -34.50 -3.62 7.47
C GLY A 92 -33.19 -3.06 8.02
N VAL A 93 -32.05 -3.72 7.78
CA VAL A 93 -30.74 -3.19 8.18
C VAL A 93 -30.37 -2.00 7.30
N ASN A 94 -30.07 -0.87 7.94
CA ASN A 94 -29.65 0.34 7.24
C ASN A 94 -28.26 0.15 6.58
N ILE A 95 -28.21 0.31 5.26
CA ILE A 95 -27.03 0.11 4.42
C ILE A 95 -25.88 1.08 4.73
N TYR A 96 -26.17 2.28 5.25
CA TYR A 96 -25.14 3.27 5.58
C TYR A 96 -24.22 2.79 6.71
N TRP A 97 -24.74 1.94 7.62
CA TRP A 97 -23.93 1.33 8.67
C TRP A 97 -22.95 0.28 8.15
N LEU A 98 -23.18 -0.27 6.95
CA LEU A 98 -22.26 -1.17 6.26
C LEU A 98 -21.06 -0.42 5.66
N LEU A 99 -21.20 0.88 5.41
CA LEU A 99 -20.12 1.72 4.89
C LEU A 99 -19.15 2.19 5.98
N ALA A 100 -19.56 2.15 7.25
CA ALA A 100 -18.72 2.53 8.40
C ALA A 100 -17.32 1.84 8.41
N PRO A 101 -17.18 0.52 8.23
CA PRO A 101 -15.86 -0.13 8.18
C PRO A 101 -14.98 0.37 7.01
N CYS A 102 -15.60 0.75 5.88
CA CYS A 102 -14.89 1.33 4.74
C CYS A 102 -14.32 2.70 5.08
N VAL A 103 -15.12 3.56 5.73
CA VAL A 103 -14.68 4.90 6.17
C VAL A 103 -13.57 4.80 7.21
N VAL A 104 -13.67 3.87 8.16
CA VAL A 104 -12.61 3.64 9.15
C VAL A 104 -11.32 3.17 8.46
N LEU A 105 -11.42 2.23 7.52
CA LEU A 105 -10.25 1.75 6.78
C LEU A 105 -9.60 2.87 5.95
N SER A 106 -10.39 3.71 5.25
CA SER A 106 -9.86 4.79 4.43
C SER A 106 -9.18 5.88 5.27
N LEU A 107 -9.74 6.23 6.45
CA LEU A 107 -9.09 7.12 7.42
C LEU A 107 -7.76 6.57 7.93
N LEU A 108 -7.71 5.28 8.29
CA LEU A 108 -6.48 4.62 8.72
C LEU A 108 -5.42 4.64 7.60
N VAL A 109 -5.82 4.30 6.38
CA VAL A 109 -4.94 4.29 5.21
C VAL A 109 -4.45 5.69 4.88
N ALA A 110 -5.29 6.71 4.99
CA ALA A 110 -4.90 8.10 4.78
C ALA A 110 -3.86 8.55 5.81
N ALA A 111 -4.07 8.24 7.10
CA ALA A 111 -3.11 8.58 8.16
C ALA A 111 -1.76 7.88 7.97
N ILE A 112 -1.77 6.58 7.61
CA ILE A 112 -0.54 5.82 7.33
C ILE A 112 0.18 6.39 6.11
N THR A 113 -0.53 6.62 5.02
CA THR A 113 0.05 7.19 3.78
C THR A 113 0.64 8.57 4.03
N PHE A 114 -0.07 9.42 4.78
CA PHE A 114 0.42 10.74 5.16
C PHE A 114 1.71 10.67 5.98
N TYR A 115 1.77 9.77 6.96
CA TYR A 115 2.96 9.56 7.79
C TYR A 115 4.15 9.06 6.94
N PHE A 116 3.93 8.09 6.06
CA PHE A 116 4.96 7.56 5.18
C PHE A 116 5.50 8.64 4.23
N SER A 117 4.60 9.41 3.63
CA SER A 117 4.95 10.46 2.68
C SER A 117 5.72 11.62 3.33
N ASN A 118 5.38 12.01 4.56
CA ASN A 118 6.00 13.18 5.21
C ASN A 118 7.25 12.87 6.04
N PHE A 119 7.33 11.71 6.69
CA PHE A 119 8.42 11.43 7.63
C PHE A 119 9.36 10.33 7.14
N VAL A 120 8.80 9.28 6.55
CA VAL A 120 9.56 8.07 6.19
C VAL A 120 10.33 8.31 4.89
N ILE A 121 9.63 8.69 3.83
CA ILE A 121 10.21 8.86 2.49
C ILE A 121 11.32 9.92 2.45
N PRO A 122 11.15 11.15 2.99
CA PRO A 122 12.20 12.16 2.91
C PRO A 122 13.48 11.76 3.65
N GLY A 123 13.35 11.00 4.74
CA GLY A 123 14.51 10.44 5.45
C GLY A 123 15.31 9.44 4.61
N PHE A 124 14.61 8.63 3.81
CA PHE A 124 15.25 7.68 2.89
C PHE A 124 15.89 8.37 1.68
N PHE A 125 15.21 9.34 1.08
CA PHE A 125 15.78 10.10 -0.05
C PHE A 125 17.02 10.91 0.35
N LYS A 126 17.02 11.56 1.51
CA LYS A 126 18.21 12.26 2.02
C LYS A 126 19.43 11.33 2.16
N ARG A 127 19.21 10.13 2.70
CA ARG A 127 20.27 9.12 2.82
C ARG A 127 20.78 8.63 1.47
N LEU A 128 19.90 8.54 0.47
CA LEU A 128 20.27 8.20 -0.91
C LEU A 128 21.17 9.28 -1.52
N ASP A 129 20.79 10.56 -1.39
CA ASP A 129 21.57 11.69 -1.91
C ASP A 129 22.96 11.79 -1.25
N ASP A 130 23.05 11.57 0.06
CA ASP A 130 24.32 11.56 0.79
C ASP A 130 25.24 10.42 0.34
N LEU A 131 24.67 9.27 -0.03
CA LEU A 131 25.41 8.11 -0.52
C LEU A 131 25.89 8.32 -1.97
N ILE A 132 25.02 8.83 -2.84
CA ILE A 132 25.38 9.13 -4.24
C ILE A 132 26.48 10.20 -4.28
N ARG A 133 26.40 11.24 -3.43
CA ARG A 133 27.44 12.28 -3.32
C ARG A 133 28.80 11.71 -2.91
N LYS A 134 28.82 10.77 -1.96
CA LYS A 134 30.06 10.12 -1.50
C LYS A 134 30.68 9.23 -2.58
N ASP A 135 29.85 8.49 -3.32
CA ASP A 135 30.32 7.65 -4.43
C ASP A 135 30.87 8.50 -5.59
N ILE A 136 30.27 9.66 -5.90
CA ILE A 136 30.79 10.60 -6.92
C ILE A 136 32.14 11.19 -6.49
N GLN A 137 32.33 11.52 -5.21
CA GLN A 137 33.61 12.03 -4.70
C GLN A 137 34.72 10.97 -4.77
N GLN A 138 34.41 9.70 -4.49
CA GLN A 138 35.38 8.61 -4.62
C GLN A 138 35.79 8.32 -6.07
N ILE A 139 34.92 8.57 -7.05
CA ILE A 139 35.25 8.42 -8.48
C ILE A 139 36.06 9.62 -8.98
N ALA A 140 35.85 10.82 -8.41
CA ALA A 140 36.60 12.02 -8.78
C ALA A 140 38.02 12.10 -8.18
N GLU A 141 38.30 11.39 -7.08
CA GLU A 141 39.62 11.30 -6.46
C GLU A 141 40.49 10.13 -6.97
N ARG A 142 40.00 9.35 -7.95
CA ARG A 142 40.73 8.23 -8.57
C ARG A 142 41.14 8.57 -10.00
#